data_AF-A0A3A9UXM4-F1
#
_entry.id   AF-A0A3A9UXM4-F1
#
_cell.length_a   1.000
_cell.length_b   1.000
_cell.length_c   1.000
_cell.angle_alpha   90.00
_cell.angle_beta   90.00
_cell.angle_gamma   90.00
#
_symmetry.space_group_name_H-M   'P 1'
#
loop_
_entity.id
_entity.type
_entity.pdbx_description
1 polymer ?
#
loop_
_entity_poly.entity_id
_entity_poly.type
_entity_poly.pdbx_seq_one_letter_code
_entity_poly.pdbx_strand_id
1 'polypeptide(L)'
;MSISKLLVSNPFADRFREGGPMMYFILICLLLSLFFIVKAFIKRKNDSIRSKKMIRLAADTGLLGLVIGCLGSVTGLIQLFDVVEAVGNVRPDLFSAGLKVSLLTITFGLASFVLVRIAILILKWMEELRQ
;
A
#
# COMPACT_ATOMS: atom_id res chain seq x y z
N MET A 1 -9.81 3.58 -33.96
CA MET A 1 -9.84 3.01 -32.60
C MET A 1 -8.40 2.77 -32.18
N SER A 2 -7.83 3.69 -31.39
CA SER A 2 -6.38 3.77 -31.18
C SER A 2 -5.86 2.61 -30.31
N ILE A 3 -4.80 1.96 -30.78
CA ILE A 3 -4.14 0.76 -30.21
C ILE A 3 -3.67 1.00 -28.75
N SER A 4 -3.58 2.26 -28.31
CA SER A 4 -3.27 2.65 -26.93
C SER A 4 -4.32 2.26 -25.89
N LYS A 5 -5.59 2.07 -26.26
CA LYS A 5 -6.64 1.65 -25.31
C LYS A 5 -6.58 0.16 -24.95
N LEU A 6 -5.91 -0.67 -25.76
CA LEU A 6 -5.85 -2.12 -25.56
C LEU A 6 -4.77 -2.55 -24.55
N LEU A 7 -3.71 -1.75 -24.38
CA LEU A 7 -2.60 -2.04 -23.46
C LEU A 7 -2.79 -1.44 -22.05
N VAL A 8 -3.82 -0.61 -21.84
CA VAL A 8 -3.98 0.19 -20.61
C VAL A 8 -5.33 -0.02 -19.90
N SER A 9 -6.26 -0.80 -20.44
CA SER A 9 -7.57 -1.06 -19.80
C SER A 9 -7.49 -2.07 -18.64
N ASN A 10 -6.50 -1.94 -17.76
CA ASN A 10 -6.54 -2.59 -16.46
C ASN A 10 -7.30 -1.65 -15.52
N PRO A 11 -8.53 -1.96 -15.10
CA PRO A 11 -9.29 -1.10 -14.19
C PRO A 11 -8.54 -0.78 -12.90
N PHE A 12 -7.60 -1.65 -12.50
CA PHE A 12 -6.67 -1.41 -11.39
C PHE A 12 -5.68 -0.27 -11.64
N ALA A 13 -5.14 -0.14 -12.86
CA ALA A 13 -4.18 0.91 -13.20
C ALA A 13 -4.86 2.29 -13.26
N ASP A 14 -6.11 2.33 -13.74
CA ASP A 14 -6.91 3.55 -13.73
C ASP A 14 -7.23 3.98 -12.30
N ARG A 15 -7.66 3.05 -11.44
CA ARG A 15 -7.86 3.34 -10.02
C ARG A 15 -6.56 3.75 -9.34
N PHE A 16 -5.43 3.13 -9.68
CA PHE A 16 -4.14 3.48 -9.12
C PHE A 16 -3.71 4.91 -9.46
N ARG A 17 -4.01 5.36 -10.68
CA ARG A 17 -3.78 6.74 -11.12
C ARG A 17 -4.73 7.74 -10.44
N GLU A 18 -5.97 7.32 -10.14
CA GLU A 18 -6.94 8.14 -9.41
C GLU A 18 -6.53 8.42 -7.96
N GLY A 19 -5.79 7.50 -7.31
CA GLY A 19 -5.35 7.63 -5.91
C GLY A 19 -4.29 8.70 -5.62
N GLY A 20 -3.83 9.43 -6.62
CA GLY A 20 -2.90 10.55 -6.47
C GLY A 20 -1.45 10.14 -6.13
N PRO A 21 -0.57 11.12 -5.84
CA PRO A 21 0.85 10.89 -5.65
C PRO A 21 1.18 10.01 -4.44
N MET A 22 0.34 10.02 -3.40
CA MET A 22 0.55 9.22 -2.18
C MET A 22 0.53 7.71 -2.45
N MET A 23 -0.18 7.23 -3.47
CA MET A 23 -0.20 5.81 -3.82
C MET A 23 1.15 5.27 -4.30
N TYR A 24 1.97 6.09 -4.95
CA TYR A 24 3.30 5.69 -5.39
C TYR A 24 4.25 5.45 -4.19
N PHE A 25 4.11 6.22 -3.12
CA PHE A 25 4.88 6.03 -1.89
C PHE A 25 4.54 4.71 -1.19
N ILE A 26 3.25 4.35 -1.14
CA ILE A 26 2.79 3.06 -0.58
C ILE A 26 3.35 1.90 -1.40
N LEU A 27 3.34 2.02 -2.73
CA LEU A 27 3.88 1.00 -3.64
C LEU A 27 5.39 0.82 -3.45
N ILE A 28 6.15 1.90 -3.30
CA ILE A 28 7.59 1.84 -2.98
C ILE A 28 7.83 1.06 -1.66
N CYS A 29 7.04 1.35 -0.61
CA CYS A 29 7.16 0.63 0.67
C CYS A 29 6.82 -0.85 0.54
N LEU A 30 5.79 -1.19 -0.25
CA LEU A 30 5.41 -2.58 -0.52
C LEU A 30 6.53 -3.33 -1.25
N LEU A 31 7.10 -2.76 -2.32
CA LEU A 31 8.22 -3.39 -3.03
C LEU A 31 9.43 -3.61 -2.11
N LEU A 32 9.73 -2.63 -1.26
CA LEU A 32 10.84 -2.72 -0.31
C LEU A 32 10.62 -3.83 0.73
N SER A 33 9.39 -3.93 1.27
CA SER A 33 9.02 -5.00 2.20
C SER A 33 9.11 -6.37 1.52
N LEU A 34 8.63 -6.51 0.29
CA LEU A 34 8.72 -7.75 -0.48
C LEU A 34 10.19 -8.15 -0.72
N PHE A 35 11.06 -7.19 -1.06
CA PHE A 35 12.49 -7.43 -1.19
C PHE A 35 13.12 -7.98 0.10
N PHE A 36 12.77 -7.42 1.27
CA PHE A 36 13.26 -7.92 2.56
C PHE A 36 12.74 -9.33 2.87
N ILE A 37 11.48 -9.63 2.54
CA ILE A 37 10.88 -10.97 2.71
C ILE A 37 11.61 -12.01 1.85
N VAL A 38 11.85 -11.71 0.58
CA VAL A 38 12.58 -12.62 -0.34
C VAL A 38 14.01 -12.82 0.16
N LYS A 39 14.70 -11.76 0.56
CA LYS A 39 16.06 -11.84 1.10
C LYS A 39 16.12 -12.62 2.42
N ALA A 40 15.10 -12.50 3.27
CA ALA A 40 14.96 -13.30 4.49
C ALA A 40 14.81 -14.80 4.15
N PHE A 41 13.98 -15.14 3.15
CA PHE A 41 13.81 -16.51 2.70
C PHE A 41 15.11 -17.13 2.16
N ILE A 42 15.89 -16.40 1.35
CA ILE A 42 17.17 -16.89 0.79
C ILE A 42 18.22 -17.11 1.89
N LYS A 43 18.31 -16.21 2.87
CA LYS A 43 19.32 -16.28 3.95
C LYS A 43 18.96 -17.26 5.07
N ARG A 44 17.78 -17.88 4.99
CA ARG A 44 17.23 -18.81 6.00
C ARG A 44 18.15 -19.98 6.34
N LYS A 45 18.97 -20.47 5.39
CA LYS A 45 19.81 -21.66 5.58
C LYS A 45 21.19 -21.37 6.21
N ASN A 46 21.71 -20.15 6.07
CA ASN A 46 23.07 -19.81 6.54
C ASN A 46 23.10 -19.12 7.92
N ASP A 47 22.09 -18.30 8.26
CA ASP A 47 22.11 -17.49 9.49
C ASP A 47 20.70 -17.27 10.08
N SER A 48 20.32 -18.04 11.10
CA SER A 48 19.02 -17.89 11.80
C SER A 48 18.81 -16.50 12.42
N ILE A 49 19.90 -15.86 12.88
CA ILE A 49 19.86 -14.51 13.51
C ILE A 49 19.59 -13.40 12.48
N ARG A 50 20.22 -13.47 11.30
CA ARG A 50 20.01 -12.46 10.23
C ARG A 50 18.63 -12.57 9.59
N SER A 51 18.07 -13.78 9.46
CA SER A 51 16.72 -14.00 8.96
C SER A 51 15.68 -13.26 9.81
N LYS A 52 15.72 -13.46 11.13
CA LYS A 52 14.80 -12.81 12.09
C LYS A 52 14.89 -11.28 12.05
N LYS A 53 16.09 -10.72 11.90
CA LYS A 53 16.29 -9.26 11.77
C LYS A 53 15.66 -8.73 10.46
N MET A 54 15.81 -9.44 9.34
CA MET A 54 15.22 -9.04 8.06
C MET A 54 13.69 -9.16 8.05
N ILE A 55 13.13 -10.17 8.70
CA ILE A 55 11.67 -10.28 8.90
C ILE A 55 11.13 -9.10 9.71
N ARG A 56 11.86 -8.65 10.75
CA ARG A 56 11.46 -7.47 11.54
C ARG A 56 11.50 -6.20 10.68
N LEU A 57 12.57 -5.98 9.91
CA LEU A 57 12.64 -4.85 8.98
C LEU A 57 11.53 -4.89 7.91
N ALA A 58 11.18 -6.07 7.39
CA ALA A 58 10.05 -6.23 6.47
C ALA A 58 8.71 -5.85 7.12
N ALA A 59 8.51 -6.22 8.39
CA ALA A 59 7.30 -5.86 9.14
C ALA A 59 7.23 -4.35 9.40
N ASP A 60 8.35 -3.73 9.79
CA ASP A 60 8.43 -2.30 10.07
C ASP A 60 8.20 -1.47 8.80
N THR A 61 8.79 -1.88 7.66
CA THR A 61 8.56 -1.24 6.35
C THR A 61 7.12 -1.41 5.85
N GLY A 62 6.50 -2.57 6.07
CA GLY A 62 5.09 -2.77 5.78
C GLY A 62 4.17 -1.88 6.61
N LEU A 63 4.49 -1.71 7.91
CA LEU A 63 3.75 -0.80 8.79
C LEU A 63 3.92 0.67 8.38
N LEU A 64 5.12 1.08 7.96
CA LEU A 64 5.34 2.42 7.40
C LEU A 64 4.48 2.65 6.15
N GLY A 65 4.37 1.67 5.26
CA GLY A 65 3.47 1.76 4.10
C GLY A 65 2.01 1.98 4.48
N LEU A 66 1.52 1.30 5.52
CA LEU A 66 0.17 1.51 6.06
C LEU A 66 -0.01 2.90 6.64
N VAL A 67 0.94 3.36 7.46
CA VAL A 67 0.88 4.70 8.08
C VAL A 67 0.88 5.78 7.01
N ILE A 68 1.71 5.65 5.97
CA ILE A 68 1.71 6.56 4.82
C ILE A 68 0.36 6.52 4.10
N GLY A 69 -0.25 5.35 3.92
CA GLY A 69 -1.58 5.24 3.33
C GLY A 69 -2.67 5.91 4.16
N CYS A 70 -2.59 5.81 5.49
CA CYS A 70 -3.47 6.53 6.41
C CYS A 70 -3.28 8.04 6.33
N LEU A 71 -2.03 8.53 6.35
CA LEU A 71 -1.71 9.94 6.16
C LEU A 71 -2.21 10.46 4.80
N GLY A 72 -2.03 9.69 3.73
CA GLY A 72 -2.54 10.02 2.39
C GLY A 72 -4.07 10.14 2.36
N SER A 73 -4.78 9.22 3.03
CA SER A 73 -6.24 9.29 3.14
C SER A 73 -6.70 10.51 3.94
N VAL A 74 -6.08 10.79 5.09
CA VAL A 74 -6.42 11.96 5.94
C VAL A 74 -6.14 13.26 5.19
N THR A 75 -5.00 13.39 4.52
CA THR A 75 -4.68 14.58 3.72
C THR A 75 -5.66 14.76 2.55
N GLY A 76 -6.08 13.67 1.88
CA GLY A 76 -7.12 13.74 0.85
C GLY A 76 -8.49 14.19 1.38
N LEU A 77 -8.84 13.81 2.62
CA LEU A 77 -10.08 14.26 3.25
C LEU A 77 -10.00 15.74 3.65
N ILE A 78 -8.86 16.21 4.17
CA ILE A 78 -8.63 17.63 4.48
C ILE A 78 -8.79 18.47 3.21
N GLN A 79 -8.10 18.08 2.12
CA GLN A 79 -8.23 18.77 0.84
C GLN A 79 -9.66 18.78 0.29
N LEU A 80 -10.41 17.69 0.51
CA LEU A 80 -11.83 17.66 0.13
C LEU A 80 -12.65 18.68 0.92
N PHE A 81 -12.48 18.74 2.25
CA PHE A 81 -13.19 19.70 3.08
C PHE A 81 -12.82 21.14 2.76
N ASP A 82 -11.54 21.43 2.51
CA ASP A 82 -11.08 22.76 2.09
C ASP A 82 -11.78 23.23 0.80
N VAL A 83 -11.93 22.33 -0.18
CA VAL A 83 -12.65 22.63 -1.43
C VAL A 83 -14.14 22.84 -1.20
N VAL A 84 -14.76 22.07 -0.30
CA VAL A 84 -16.17 22.22 0.06
C VAL A 84 -16.42 23.56 0.76
N GLU A 85 -15.54 23.95 1.68
CA GLU A 85 -15.62 25.24 2.39
C GLU A 85 -15.46 26.42 1.43
N ALA A 86 -14.49 26.37 0.50
CA ALA A 86 -14.23 27.45 -0.44
C ALA A 86 -15.35 27.67 -1.47
N VAL A 87 -16.08 26.61 -1.84
CA VAL A 87 -17.14 26.68 -2.87
C VAL A 87 -18.50 27.09 -2.27
N GLY A 88 -18.71 26.91 -0.95
CA GLY A 88 -19.94 27.31 -0.24
C GLY A 88 -21.21 26.55 -0.63
N ASN A 89 -21.21 25.83 -1.76
CA ASN A 89 -22.27 24.94 -2.22
C ASN A 89 -21.71 23.52 -2.38
N VAL A 90 -22.27 22.58 -1.62
CA VAL A 90 -21.83 21.18 -1.65
C VAL A 90 -22.27 20.53 -2.96
N ARG A 91 -21.37 20.49 -3.95
CA ARG A 91 -21.61 19.69 -5.16
C ARG A 91 -21.36 18.21 -4.84
N PRO A 92 -22.39 17.34 -4.86
CA PRO A 92 -22.25 15.93 -4.48
C PRO A 92 -21.24 15.17 -5.37
N ASP A 93 -21.06 15.62 -6.61
CA ASP A 93 -20.08 15.05 -7.54
C ASP A 93 -18.63 15.25 -7.07
N LEU A 94 -18.29 16.43 -6.58
CA LEU A 94 -16.94 16.70 -6.05
C LEU A 94 -16.70 15.96 -4.74
N PHE A 95 -17.74 15.91 -3.89
CA PHE A 95 -17.67 15.25 -2.60
C PHE A 95 -17.41 13.75 -2.75
N SER A 96 -18.17 13.08 -3.61
CA SER A 96 -17.99 11.66 -3.90
C SER A 96 -16.66 11.34 -4.58
N ALA A 97 -16.13 12.25 -5.42
CA ALA A 97 -14.83 12.09 -6.05
C ALA A 97 -13.67 12.14 -5.03
N GLY A 98 -13.64 13.14 -4.14
CA GLY A 98 -12.59 13.24 -3.11
C GLY A 98 -12.65 12.11 -2.10
N LEU A 99 -13.85 11.71 -1.67
CA LEU A 99 -14.03 10.56 -0.78
C LEU A 99 -13.54 9.26 -1.42
N LYS A 100 -13.83 9.04 -2.70
CA LYS A 100 -13.35 7.87 -3.44
C LYS A 100 -11.82 7.78 -3.41
N VAL A 101 -11.11 8.89 -3.62
CA VAL A 101 -9.64 8.92 -3.63
C VAL A 101 -9.08 8.59 -2.25
N SER A 102 -9.60 9.20 -1.18
CA SER A 102 -9.17 8.91 0.18
C SER A 102 -9.39 7.44 0.56
N LEU A 103 -10.59 6.91 0.30
CA LEU A 103 -10.93 5.52 0.60
C LEU A 103 -10.11 4.52 -0.20
N LEU A 104 -9.79 4.82 -1.46
CA LEU A 104 -8.93 3.98 -2.27
C LEU A 104 -7.50 3.94 -1.70
N THR A 105 -6.97 5.09 -1.27
CA THR A 105 -5.62 5.22 -0.71
C THR A 105 -5.45 4.38 0.57
N ILE A 106 -6.41 4.46 1.49
CA ILE A 106 -6.37 3.66 2.73
C ILE A 106 -6.60 2.17 2.46
N THR A 107 -7.51 1.83 1.53
CA THR A 107 -7.77 0.43 1.15
C THR A 107 -6.52 -0.22 0.58
N PHE A 108 -5.78 0.50 -0.29
CA PHE A 108 -4.52 0.01 -0.85
C PHE A 108 -3.44 -0.14 0.23
N GLY A 109 -3.32 0.82 1.16
CA GLY A 109 -2.41 0.73 2.30
C GLY A 109 -2.68 -0.46 3.22
N LEU A 110 -3.96 -0.72 3.57
CA LEU A 110 -4.35 -1.90 4.34
C LEU A 110 -4.09 -3.20 3.59
N ALA A 111 -4.47 -3.27 2.31
CA ALA A 111 -4.25 -4.46 1.50
C ALA A 111 -2.76 -4.82 1.42
N SER A 112 -1.91 -3.83 1.16
CA SER A 112 -0.45 -3.95 1.19
C SER A 112 0.06 -4.50 2.53
N PHE A 113 -0.40 -3.93 3.65
CA PHE A 113 0.00 -4.37 4.98
C PHE A 113 -0.42 -5.79 5.31
N VAL A 114 -1.67 -6.16 4.98
CA VAL A 114 -2.19 -7.51 5.21
C VAL A 114 -1.39 -8.54 4.40
N LEU A 115 -1.08 -8.25 3.13
CA LEU A 115 -0.26 -9.14 2.30
C LEU A 115 1.13 -9.38 2.90
N VAL A 116 1.80 -8.32 3.35
CA VAL A 116 3.10 -8.41 4.02
C VAL A 116 3.01 -9.24 5.31
N ARG A 117 1.96 -9.03 6.13
CA ARG A 117 1.77 -9.76 7.38
C ARG A 117 1.50 -11.25 7.15
N ILE A 118 0.68 -11.60 6.15
CA ILE A 118 0.43 -12.99 5.77
C ILE A 118 1.73 -13.65 5.30
N ALA A 119 2.52 -12.98 4.45
CA ALA A 119 3.79 -13.52 3.96
C ALA A 119 4.78 -13.78 5.11
N ILE A 120 4.90 -12.85 6.05
CA ILE A 120 5.74 -13.00 7.25
C ILE A 120 5.24 -14.13 8.15
N LEU A 121 3.92 -14.28 8.30
CA LEU A 121 3.32 -15.33 9.11
C LEU A 121 3.61 -16.72 8.53
N ILE A 122 3.48 -16.88 7.22
CA ILE A 122 3.86 -18.12 6.52
C ILE A 122 5.34 -18.43 6.73
N LEU A 123 6.22 -17.43 6.59
CA LEU A 123 7.66 -17.61 6.83
C LEU A 123 7.96 -18.08 8.25
N LYS A 124 7.33 -17.48 9.26
CA LYS A 124 7.48 -17.88 10.66
C LYS A 124 6.95 -19.28 10.92
N TRP A 125 5.78 -19.61 10.37
CA TRP A 125 5.18 -20.93 10.49
C TRP A 125 6.11 -22.02 9.93
N MET A 126 6.74 -21.75 8.79
CA MET A 126 7.72 -22.67 8.23
C MET A 126 8.97 -22.83 9.12
N GLU A 127 9.39 -21.78 9.85
CA GLU A 127 10.54 -21.86 10.77
C GLU A 127 10.22 -22.75 11.97
N GLU A 128 9.01 -22.64 12.53
CA GLU A 128 8.53 -23.47 13.64
C GLU A 128 8.48 -24.96 13.25
N LEU A 129 7.98 -25.27 12.04
CA LEU A 129 7.91 -26.65 11.52
C LEU A 129 9.28 -27.29 11.21
N ARG A 130 10.37 -26.52 11.23
CA ARG A 130 11.72 -27.00 10.92
C ARG A 130 12.59 -27.20 12.17
N GLN A 131 12.15 -26.70 13.33
CA GLN A 131 12.75 -27.01 14.63
C GLN A 131 12.23 -28.34 15.16
#